data_AF-A0A060CDD1-F1
#
_entry.id   AF-A0A060CDD1-F1
#
_cell.length_a   1.000
_cell.length_b   1.000
_cell.length_c   1.000
_cell.angle_alpha   90.00
_cell.angle_beta   90.00
_cell.angle_gamma   90.00
#
_symmetry.space_group_name_H-M   'P 1'
#
loop_
_entity.id
_entity.type
_entity.pdbx_description
1 polymer ?
#
loop_
_entity_poly.entity_id
_entity_poly.type
_entity_poly.pdbx_seq_one_letter_code
_entity_poly.pdbx_strand_id
1 'polypeptide(L)' 'MKLNLSICLITKNEVANIERCLASIEKIAQEIVVIDTGSTDQTKRLCQQYTNKVFDYQWQDDFAAARNLP' A
#
# COMPACT_ATOMS: atom_id res chain seq x y z
N MET A 1 -3.94 -10.77 18.02
CA MET A 1 -4.40 -9.44 18.49
C MET A 1 -3.73 -8.41 17.60
N LYS A 2 -4.50 -7.56 16.92
CA LYS A 2 -3.95 -6.46 16.11
C LYS A 2 -3.66 -5.27 17.04
N LEU A 3 -2.54 -4.59 16.80
CA LEU A 3 -2.18 -3.35 17.49
C LEU A 3 -3.00 -2.20 16.90
N ASN A 4 -3.25 -1.16 17.68
CA ASN A 4 -3.76 0.11 17.18
C ASN A 4 -2.65 0.83 16.40
N LEU A 5 -2.35 0.30 15.22
CA LEU A 5 -1.25 0.63 14.34
C LEU A 5 -1.79 0.74 12.92
N SER A 6 -1.53 1.88 12.29
CA SER A 6 -1.75 2.11 10.86
C SER A 6 -0.43 1.94 10.11
N ILE A 7 -0.46 1.13 9.05
CA ILE A 7 0.67 0.99 8.12
C ILE A 7 0.31 1.69 6.81
N CYS A 8 1.10 2.69 6.44
CA CYS A 8 0.99 3.38 5.16
C CYS A 8 2.11 2.91 4.23
N LEU A 9 1.74 2.40 3.06
CA LEU A 9 2.65 1.85 2.06
C LEU A 9 2.56 2.65 0.76
N ILE A 10 3.70 3.17 0.28
CA ILE A 10 3.81 3.69 -1.09
C ILE A 10 4.37 2.56 -1.95
N THR A 11 3.76 2.26 -3.09
CA THR A 11 4.16 1.14 -3.94
C THR A 11 4.07 1.47 -5.43
N LYS A 12 4.81 0.71 -6.25
CA LYS A 12 4.75 0.72 -7.72
C LYS A 12 5.36 -0.55 -8.29
N ASN A 13 4.60 -1.34 -9.04
CA ASN A 13 5.09 -2.53 -9.75
C ASN A 13 5.83 -3.55 -8.86
N GLU A 14 5.25 -3.89 -7.71
CA GLU A 14 5.80 -4.80 -6.70
C GLU A 14 5.11 -6.17 -6.66
N VAL A 15 4.60 -6.68 -7.80
CA VAL A 15 3.87 -7.97 -7.84
C VAL A 15 4.65 -9.14 -7.22
N ALA A 16 5.98 -9.11 -7.30
CA ALA A 16 6.86 -10.15 -6.74
C ALA A 16 6.93 -10.15 -5.20
N ASN A 17 6.61 -9.03 -4.54
CA ASN A 17 6.85 -8.83 -3.12
C ASN A 17 5.59 -8.45 -2.33
N ILE A 18 4.65 -7.77 -2.97
CA ILE A 18 3.56 -7.05 -2.30
C ILE A 18 2.67 -7.98 -1.47
N GLU A 19 2.38 -9.17 -1.98
CA GLU A 19 1.54 -10.15 -1.29
C GLU A 19 2.21 -10.66 -0.02
N ARG A 20 3.50 -11.02 -0.09
CA ARG A 20 4.28 -11.44 1.08
C ARG A 20 4.40 -10.31 2.11
N CYS A 21 4.58 -9.07 1.65
CA CYS A 21 4.63 -7.89 2.51
C CYS A 21 3.30 -7.71 3.27
N LEU A 22 2.18 -7.64 2.54
CA LEU A 22 0.84 -7.44 3.11
C LEU A 22 0.44 -8.57 4.07
N ALA A 23 0.67 -9.83 3.69
CA ALA A 23 0.39 -10.99 4.54
C ALA A 23 1.18 -10.97 5.87
N SER A 24 2.39 -10.39 5.87
CA SER A 24 3.18 -10.26 7.09
C SER A 24 2.62 -9.19 8.06
N ILE A 25 2.12 -8.08 7.52
CA ILE A 25 1.64 -6.95 8.33
C ILE A 25 0.15 -7.05 8.68
N GLU A 26 -0.65 -7.77 7.90
CA GLU A 26 -2.10 -7.93 8.13
C GLU A 26 -2.39 -8.50 9.53
N LYS A 27 -1.51 -9.37 10.04
CA LYS A 27 -1.67 -10.01 11.35
C LYS A 27 -1.44 -9.06 12.53
N ILE A 28 -0.76 -7.93 12.31
CA ILE A 28 -0.34 -7.00 13.37
C ILE A 28 -1.04 -5.64 13.27
N ALA A 29 -1.35 -5.15 12.08
CA ALA A 29 -1.89 -3.81 11.87
C ALA A 29 -3.43 -3.81 11.86
N GLN A 30 -4.03 -2.85 12.56
CA GLN A 30 -5.48 -2.61 12.52
C GLN A 30 -5.89 -1.92 11.22
N GLU A 31 -5.01 -1.11 10.64
CA GLU A 31 -5.25 -0.39 9.39
C GLU A 31 -4.06 -0.53 8.44
N ILE A 32 -4.37 -0.75 7.16
CA ILE A 32 -3.41 -0.71 6.07
C ILE A 32 -3.92 0.29 5.04
N VAL A 33 -3.08 1.26 4.70
CA VAL A 33 -3.31 2.26 3.65
C VAL A 33 -2.24 2.07 2.58
N VAL A 34 -2.64 1.96 1.32
CA VAL A 34 -1.74 1.81 0.20
C VAL A 34 -1.88 2.98 -0.74
N ILE A 35 -0.77 3.60 -1.11
CA ILE A 35 -0.66 4.63 -2.14
C ILE A 35 0.06 3.99 -3.32
N ASP A 36 -0.68 3.67 -4.38
CA ASP A 36 -0.13 3.17 -5.63
C ASP A 36 0.28 4.33 -6.52
N THR A 37 1.57 4.41 -6.85
CA THR A 37 2.16 5.54 -7.60
C THR A 37 2.14 5.34 -9.13
N GLY A 38 1.16 4.57 -9.60
CA GLY A 38 0.98 4.21 -11.01
C GLY A 38 1.59 2.86 -11.36
N SER A 39 1.22 1.80 -10.64
CA SER A 39 1.51 0.42 -11.07
C SER A 39 0.81 0.10 -12.38
N THR A 40 1.54 -0.58 -13.27
CA THR A 40 1.06 -1.11 -14.55
C THR A 40 0.93 -2.63 -14.54
N ASP A 41 1.34 -3.28 -13.45
CA ASP A 41 1.18 -4.71 -13.21
C ASP A 41 -0.01 -5.00 -12.26
N GLN A 42 -0.05 -6.21 -11.69
CA GLN A 42 -1.14 -6.62 -10.79
C GLN A 42 -0.99 -6.13 -9.35
N THR A 43 0.00 -5.29 -9.03
CA THR A 43 0.28 -4.82 -7.66
C THR A 43 -0.95 -4.24 -6.99
N LYS A 44 -1.64 -3.30 -7.65
CA LYS A 44 -2.87 -2.70 -7.10
C LYS A 44 -3.94 -3.73 -6.79
N ARG A 45 -4.17 -4.67 -7.71
CA ARG A 45 -5.17 -5.74 -7.55
C ARG A 45 -4.85 -6.61 -6.34
N LEU A 46 -3.58 -6.94 -6.12
CA LEU A 46 -3.14 -7.69 -4.94
C LEU A 46 -3.37 -6.87 -3.66
N CYS A 47 -3.01 -5.59 -3.64
CA CYS A 47 -3.27 -4.70 -2.49
C CYS A 47 -4.75 -4.65 -2.08
N GLN A 48 -5.65 -4.58 -3.06
CA GLN A 48 -7.11 -4.51 -2.85
C GLN A 48 -7.69 -5.76 -2.16
N GLN A 49 -6.97 -6.87 -2.15
CA GLN A 49 -7.39 -8.08 -1.41
C GLN A 49 -7.18 -7.95 0.10
N TYR A 50 -6.28 -7.08 0.55
CA TYR A 50 -5.90 -6.91 1.94
C TYR A 50 -6.52 -5.67 2.60
N THR A 51 -6.85 -4.65 1.80
CA THR A 51 -7.47 -3.42 2.29
C THR A 51 -8.28 -2.74 1.19
N ASN A 52 -9.35 -2.05 1.58
CA ASN A 52 -10.10 -1.17 0.68
C ASN A 52 -9.49 0.24 0.58
N LYS A 53 -8.48 0.58 1.40
CA LYS A 53 -7.80 1.87 1.41
C LYS A 53 -6.59 1.88 0.46
N VAL A 54 -6.87 1.67 -0.83
CA VAL A 54 -5.87 1.73 -1.89
C VAL A 54 -6.13 2.97 -2.75
N PHE A 55 -5.22 3.92 -2.74
CA PHE A 55 -5.33 5.20 -3.42
C PHE A 55 -4.36 5.30 -4.58
N ASP A 56 -4.84 5.90 -5.66
CA ASP A 56 -4.01 6.28 -6.80
C ASP A 56 -3.32 7.60 -6.56
N TYR A 57 -2.02 7.64 -6.84
CA TYR A 57 -1.25 8.88 -6.85
C TYR A 57 -0.33 8.92 -8.07
N GLN A 58 -0.27 10.05 -8.77
CA GLN A 58 0.67 10.17 -9.88
C GLN A 58 2.08 10.40 -9.33
N TRP A 59 3.02 9.51 -9.67
CA TRP A 59 4.42 9.72 -9.28
C TRP A 59 4.97 11.04 -9.82
N GLN A 60 5.53 11.85 -8.93
CA GLN A 60 6.07 13.18 -9.22
C GLN A 60 7.51 13.37 -8.71
N ASP A 61 8.25 12.28 -8.53
CA ASP A 61 9.61 12.27 -7.97
C ASP A 61 9.71 12.80 -6.53
N ASP A 62 8.62 12.64 -5.76
CA ASP A 62 8.52 13.11 -4.37
C ASP A 62 7.77 12.10 -3.50
N PHE A 63 8.51 11.41 -2.63
CA PHE A 63 7.95 10.48 -1.65
C PHE A 63 7.14 11.17 -0.55
N ALA A 64 7.49 12.40 -0.19
CA ALA A 64 6.75 13.16 0.83
C ALA A 64 5.38 13.55 0.29
N ALA A 65 5.29 13.96 -0.97
CA ALA A 65 4.02 14.27 -1.61
C ALA A 65 3.10 13.04 -1.68
N ALA A 66 3.63 11.88 -2.10
CA ALA A 66 2.86 10.63 -2.10
C ALA A 66 2.43 10.17 -0.70
N ARG A 67 3.20 10.49 0.35
CA ARG A 67 2.86 10.14 1.75
C ARG A 67 1.81 11.08 2.35
N ASN A 68 1.82 12.34 1.96
CA ASN A 68 1.02 13.41 2.54
C ASN A 68 -0.13 13.80 1.60
N LEU A 69 -0.87 12.81 1.09
CA LEU A 69 -2.06 13.07 0.28
C LEU A 69 -2.96 14.10 0.97
N PRO A 70 -3.40 15.16 0.26
CA PRO A 70 -4.35 16.13 0.80
C PRO A 70 -5.73 15.52 1.07
#